data_AF-A0A0J5JPP3-F1
#
_entry.id   AF-A0A0J5JPP3-F1
#
_cell.length_a   1.000
_cell.length_b   1.000
_cell.length_c   1.000
_cell.angle_alpha   90.00
_cell.angle_beta   90.00
_cell.angle_gamma   90.00
#
_symmetry.space_group_name_H-M   'P 1'
#
loop_
_entity.id
_entity.type
_entity.pdbx_description
1 polymer ?
#
loop_
_entity_poly.entity_id
_entity_poly.type
_entity_poly.pdbx_seq_one_letter_code
_entity_poly.pdbx_strand_id
1 'polypeptide(L)'
;MNIWNNEKELEESEEESFWEFNTKTVTFFLCMLTLIVGVITGLSFYDGMHVKKHERVAAYIHEMNELLRKSEQYSDSIIDSLEKGRASSFTLEDEQELRAIMTAASQLKTPSGWEGHKEAAADLISARYMFFYHYFHGLGMEEKELADASARLEILENKEKEVLLSSFESSGIPYRETEEGKITFSIKTY
;
A
#
# COMPACT_ATOMS: atom_id res chain seq x y z
N MET A 1 44.83 -58.89 -43.37
CA MET A 1 44.97 -57.46 -43.00
C MET A 1 43.75 -56.74 -43.58
N ASN A 2 42.60 -56.78 -42.91
CA ASN A 2 41.33 -56.21 -43.42
C ASN A 2 40.22 -56.02 -42.35
N ILE A 3 40.47 -56.36 -41.08
CA ILE A 3 39.47 -56.23 -40.01
C ILE A 3 39.52 -54.80 -39.41
N TRP A 4 40.73 -54.25 -39.26
CA TRP A 4 40.96 -52.91 -38.72
C TRP A 4 40.50 -51.76 -39.62
N ASN A 5 40.38 -51.97 -40.94
CA ASN A 5 39.86 -50.94 -41.84
C ASN A 5 38.32 -50.88 -41.79
N ASN A 6 37.64 -52.03 -41.65
CA ASN A 6 36.17 -52.06 -41.52
C ASN A 6 35.69 -51.50 -40.19
N GLU A 7 36.43 -51.71 -39.08
CA GLU A 7 36.09 -51.13 -37.78
C GLU A 7 36.16 -49.60 -37.78
N LYS A 8 37.18 -49.03 -38.43
CA LYS A 8 37.32 -47.57 -38.57
C LYS A 8 36.26 -46.94 -39.47
N GLU A 9 35.88 -47.59 -40.57
CA GLU A 9 34.82 -47.08 -41.45
C GLU A 9 33.43 -47.16 -40.79
N LEU A 10 33.20 -48.17 -39.94
CA LEU A 10 31.96 -48.28 -39.16
C LEU A 10 31.89 -47.22 -38.05
N GLU A 11 32.98 -46.99 -37.31
CA GLU A 11 33.07 -45.93 -36.28
C GLU A 11 32.95 -44.52 -36.87
N GLU A 12 33.60 -44.21 -38.00
CA GLU A 12 33.46 -42.91 -38.68
C GLU A 12 32.03 -42.69 -39.21
N SER A 13 31.34 -43.74 -39.66
CA SER A 13 29.96 -43.64 -40.14
C SER A 13 28.92 -43.41 -39.03
N GLU A 14 29.17 -43.91 -37.82
CA GLU A 14 28.30 -43.70 -36.66
C GLU A 14 28.52 -42.31 -36.01
N GLU A 15 29.74 -41.78 -36.02
CA GLU A 15 30.01 -40.41 -35.55
C GLU A 15 29.44 -39.34 -36.50
N GLU A 16 29.48 -39.53 -37.82
CA GLU A 16 28.87 -38.59 -38.78
C GLU A 16 27.33 -38.60 -38.71
N SER A 17 26.72 -39.77 -38.48
CA SER A 17 25.27 -39.95 -38.31
C SER A 17 24.72 -39.23 -37.06
N PHE A 18 25.50 -39.13 -35.99
CA PHE A 18 25.09 -38.43 -34.77
C PHE A 18 24.99 -36.91 -34.96
N TRP A 19 25.67 -36.33 -35.96
CA TRP A 19 25.63 -34.90 -36.28
C TRP A 19 24.68 -34.55 -37.44
N GLU A 20 24.02 -35.52 -38.09
CA GLU A 20 22.89 -35.28 -39.00
C GLU A 20 21.59 -34.91 -38.25
N PHE A 21 21.68 -34.14 -37.17
CA PHE A 21 20.52 -33.46 -36.63
C PHE A 21 20.06 -32.42 -37.64
N ASN A 22 18.85 -32.60 -38.17
CA ASN A 22 18.20 -31.62 -39.03
C ASN A 22 18.24 -30.25 -38.34
N THR A 23 19.13 -29.37 -38.81
CA THR A 23 19.52 -28.12 -38.15
C THR A 23 18.29 -27.22 -37.91
N LYS A 24 17.26 -27.37 -38.76
CA LYS A 24 15.96 -26.70 -38.64
C LYS A 24 15.20 -27.15 -37.39
N THR A 25 15.25 -28.44 -37.05
CA THR A 25 14.60 -28.99 -35.86
C THR A 25 15.29 -28.50 -34.59
N VAL A 26 16.63 -28.52 -34.54
CA VAL A 26 17.40 -27.99 -33.39
C VAL A 26 17.15 -26.49 -33.19
N THR A 27 17.18 -25.71 -34.28
CA THR A 27 16.89 -24.27 -34.23
C THR A 27 15.46 -24.01 -33.77
N PHE A 28 14.49 -24.80 -34.24
CA PHE A 28 13.09 -24.70 -33.80
C PHE A 28 12.95 -24.98 -32.29
N PHE A 29 13.61 -26.01 -31.76
CA PHE A 29 13.62 -26.32 -30.32
C PHE A 29 14.25 -25.19 -29.50
N LEU A 30 15.37 -24.62 -29.94
CA LEU A 30 16.01 -23.49 -29.26
C LEU A 30 15.13 -22.24 -29.27
N CYS A 31 14.47 -21.93 -30.39
CA CYS A 31 13.49 -20.83 -30.47
C CYS A 31 12.30 -21.04 -29.53
N MET A 32 11.72 -22.25 -29.50
CA MET A 32 10.63 -22.59 -28.59
C MET A 32 11.05 -22.48 -27.12
N LEU A 33 12.24 -22.98 -26.77
CA LEU A 33 12.76 -22.93 -25.41
C LEU A 33 13.03 -21.48 -24.97
N THR A 34 13.54 -20.65 -25.87
CA THR A 34 13.71 -19.20 -25.64
C THR A 34 12.36 -18.50 -25.42
N LEU A 35 11.33 -18.86 -26.19
CA LEU A 35 9.97 -18.35 -26.00
C LEU A 35 9.40 -18.75 -24.63
N ILE A 36 9.56 -20.01 -24.22
CA ILE A 36 9.10 -20.49 -22.92
C ILE A 36 9.81 -19.75 -21.79
N VAL A 37 11.14 -19.63 -21.85
CA VAL A 37 11.92 -18.87 -20.86
C VAL A 37 11.49 -17.40 -20.84
N GLY A 38 11.23 -16.81 -22.01
CA GLY A 38 10.73 -15.44 -22.12
C GLY A 38 9.37 -15.26 -21.42
N VAL A 39 8.43 -16.19 -21.62
CA VAL A 39 7.11 -16.17 -20.96
C VAL A 39 7.25 -16.33 -19.46
N ILE A 40 8.03 -17.31 -18.98
CA ILE A 40 8.25 -17.53 -17.54
C ILE A 40 8.89 -16.29 -16.91
N THR A 41 9.91 -15.73 -17.53
CA THR A 41 10.60 -14.52 -17.06
C THR A 41 9.61 -13.35 -16.98
N GLY A 42 8.80 -13.14 -18.03
CA GLY A 42 7.77 -12.09 -18.04
C GLY A 42 6.75 -12.24 -16.91
N LEU A 43 6.29 -13.47 -16.63
CA LEU A 43 5.37 -13.75 -15.52
C LEU A 43 6.03 -13.49 -14.16
N SER A 44 7.29 -13.87 -13.96
CA SER A 44 8.03 -13.60 -12.72
C SER A 44 8.24 -12.09 -12.48
N PHE A 45 8.54 -11.32 -13.53
CA PHE A 45 8.64 -9.87 -13.43
C PHE A 45 7.29 -9.23 -13.10
N TYR A 46 6.20 -9.69 -13.72
CA TYR A 46 4.85 -9.20 -13.45
C TYR A 46 4.44 -9.42 -11.99
N ASP A 47 4.66 -10.62 -11.44
CA ASP A 47 4.37 -10.94 -10.03
C ASP A 47 5.24 -10.08 -9.09
N GLY A 48 6.53 -9.89 -9.42
CA GLY A 48 7.43 -9.00 -8.68
C GLY A 48 7.01 -7.53 -8.66
N MET A 49 6.46 -7.00 -9.76
CA MET A 49 5.92 -5.63 -9.79
C MET A 49 4.67 -5.47 -8.93
N HIS A 50 3.78 -6.47 -8.93
CA HIS A 50 2.57 -6.46 -8.10
C HIS A 50 2.91 -6.48 -6.62
N VAL A 51 3.85 -7.33 -6.19
CA VAL A 51 4.27 -7.37 -4.77
C VAL A 51 4.87 -6.04 -4.33
N LYS A 52 5.75 -5.41 -5.12
CA LYS A 52 6.29 -4.08 -4.81
C LYS A 52 5.22 -3.00 -4.72
N LYS A 53 4.15 -3.10 -5.50
CA LYS A 53 3.00 -2.18 -5.41
C LYS A 53 2.27 -2.39 -4.08
N HIS A 54 2.01 -3.64 -3.71
CA HIS A 54 1.31 -4.00 -2.47
C HIS A 54 2.11 -3.60 -1.22
N GLU A 55 3.43 -3.78 -1.22
CA GLU A 55 4.31 -3.33 -0.13
C GLU A 55 4.24 -1.80 0.06
N ARG A 56 4.28 -1.03 -1.03
CA ARG A 56 4.14 0.44 -0.95
C ARG A 56 2.78 0.86 -0.41
N VAL A 57 1.72 0.16 -0.79
CA VAL A 57 0.36 0.42 -0.28
C VAL A 57 0.29 0.10 1.21
N ALA A 58 0.83 -1.04 1.65
CA ALA A 58 0.83 -1.39 3.07
C ALA A 58 1.65 -0.41 3.92
N ALA A 59 2.83 0.00 3.45
CA ALA A 59 3.64 1.01 4.13
C ALA A 59 2.88 2.34 4.24
N TYR A 60 2.28 2.80 3.14
CA TYR A 60 1.47 4.01 3.12
C TYR A 60 0.27 3.95 4.09
N ILE A 61 -0.50 2.86 4.07
CA ILE A 61 -1.65 2.68 4.96
C ILE A 61 -1.19 2.67 6.42
N HIS A 62 -0.10 1.96 6.72
CA HIS A 62 0.44 1.90 8.07
C HIS A 62 0.86 3.28 8.58
N GLU A 63 1.63 4.02 7.77
CA GLU A 63 2.08 5.37 8.13
C GLU A 63 0.90 6.34 8.27
N MET A 64 -0.06 6.34 7.34
CA MET A 64 -1.23 7.21 7.42
C MET A 64 -2.12 6.88 8.61
N ASN A 65 -2.35 5.59 8.89
CA ASN A 65 -3.15 5.15 10.03
C ASN A 65 -2.51 5.56 11.36
N GLU A 66 -1.18 5.53 11.47
CA GLU A 66 -0.49 6.06 12.66
C GLU A 66 -0.71 7.57 12.83
N LEU A 67 -0.68 8.36 11.75
CA LEU A 67 -0.96 9.79 11.81
C LEU A 67 -2.42 10.08 12.21
N LEU A 68 -3.37 9.36 11.60
CA LEU A 68 -4.79 9.45 11.93
C LEU A 68 -5.03 9.10 13.40
N ARG A 69 -4.52 7.97 13.87
CA ARG A 69 -4.66 7.53 15.27
C ARG A 69 -4.07 8.55 16.25
N LYS A 70 -2.90 9.11 15.96
CA LYS A 70 -2.31 10.15 16.82
C LYS A 70 -3.15 11.42 16.85
N SER A 71 -3.67 11.87 15.70
CA SER A 71 -4.54 13.04 15.65
C SER A 71 -5.88 12.83 16.38
N GLU A 72 -6.44 11.61 16.31
CA GLU A 72 -7.68 11.21 16.98
C GLU A 72 -7.56 11.29 18.50
N GLN A 73 -6.42 10.87 19.06
CA GLN A 73 -6.16 10.95 20.49
C GLN A 73 -6.30 12.38 21.04
N TYR A 74 -5.94 13.40 20.26
CA TYR A 74 -6.12 14.79 20.64
C TYR A 74 -7.59 15.21 20.61
N SER A 75 -8.33 14.87 19.54
CA SER A 75 -9.76 15.20 19.46
C SER A 75 -10.57 14.49 20.54
N ASP A 76 -10.31 13.21 20.79
CA ASP A 76 -10.99 12.43 21.83
C ASP A 76 -10.72 12.99 23.22
N SER A 77 -9.47 13.37 23.49
CA SER A 77 -9.10 13.98 24.77
C SER A 77 -9.80 15.32 25.00
N ILE A 78 -10.01 16.12 23.95
CA ILE A 78 -10.78 17.37 24.03
C ILE A 78 -12.26 17.09 24.28
N ILE A 79 -12.85 16.18 23.52
CA ILE A 79 -14.27 15.80 23.67
C ILE A 79 -14.51 15.29 25.09
N ASP A 80 -13.66 14.37 25.58
CA ASP A 80 -13.73 13.83 26.94
C ASP A 80 -13.62 14.94 27.99
N SER A 81 -12.73 15.90 27.76
CA SER A 81 -12.51 17.04 28.66
C SER A 81 -13.73 17.94 28.78
N LEU A 82 -14.37 18.24 27.64
CA LEU A 82 -15.53 19.11 27.56
C LEU A 82 -16.77 18.41 28.13
N GLU A 83 -16.98 17.13 27.83
CA GLU A 83 -18.14 16.36 28.33
C GLU A 83 -18.04 16.06 29.83
N LYS A 84 -16.85 15.71 30.33
CA LYS A 84 -16.64 15.33 31.74
C LYS A 84 -16.23 16.50 32.63
N GLY A 85 -16.08 17.70 32.07
CA GLY A 85 -15.66 18.91 32.79
C GLY A 85 -14.26 18.81 33.38
N ARG A 86 -13.38 17.99 32.80
CA ARG A 86 -11.97 17.85 33.22
C ARG A 86 -11.12 18.52 32.17
N ALA A 87 -10.51 19.67 32.46
CA ALA A 87 -9.64 20.33 31.48
C ALA A 87 -8.42 19.45 31.17
N SER A 88 -8.25 19.01 29.92
CA SER A 88 -7.00 18.44 29.45
C SER A 88 -5.89 19.49 29.53
N SER A 89 -4.79 19.13 30.17
CA SER A 89 -3.59 19.97 30.26
C SER A 89 -2.74 19.78 29.00
N PHE A 90 -3.16 20.40 27.90
CA PHE A 90 -2.33 20.48 26.71
C PHE A 90 -1.23 21.52 26.87
N THR A 91 -0.14 21.29 26.17
CA THR A 91 1.07 22.10 26.18
C THR A 91 1.34 22.71 24.80
N LEU A 92 2.31 23.62 24.72
CA LEU A 92 2.74 24.15 23.42
C LEU A 92 3.42 23.05 22.58
N GLU A 93 4.06 22.07 23.23
CA GLU A 93 4.63 20.90 22.57
C GLU A 93 3.55 20.07 21.86
N ASP A 94 2.36 19.93 22.45
CA ASP A 94 1.22 19.22 21.83
C ASP A 94 0.73 19.92 20.56
N GLU A 95 0.63 21.26 20.58
CA GLU A 95 0.27 22.03 19.39
C GLU A 95 1.29 21.83 18.26
N GLN A 96 2.58 21.83 18.61
CA GLN A 96 3.67 21.59 17.65
C GLN A 96 3.63 20.17 17.10
N GLU A 97 3.35 19.18 17.94
CA GLU A 97 3.21 17.78 17.53
C GLU A 97 2.04 17.61 16.55
N LEU A 98 0.85 18.13 16.88
CA LEU A 98 -0.32 18.00 16.02
C LEU A 98 -0.14 18.75 14.68
N ARG A 99 0.52 19.91 14.71
CA ARG A 99 0.92 20.64 13.49
C ARG A 99 1.91 19.85 12.64
N ALA A 100 2.85 19.14 13.28
CA ALA A 100 3.79 18.27 12.59
C ALA A 100 3.07 17.07 11.97
N ILE A 101 2.10 16.46 12.66
CA ILE A 101 1.26 15.37 12.15
C ILE A 101 0.47 15.83 10.91
N MET A 102 -0.18 16.99 10.98
CA MET A 102 -0.89 17.58 9.84
C MET A 102 0.04 17.80 8.64
N THR A 103 1.23 18.33 8.89
CA THR A 103 2.24 18.55 7.84
C THR A 103 2.70 17.23 7.24
N ALA A 104 3.00 16.23 8.08
CA ALA A 104 3.44 14.91 7.66
C ALA A 104 2.39 14.21 6.79
N ALA A 105 1.11 14.28 7.16
CA ALA A 105 0.02 13.71 6.36
C ALA A 105 -0.05 14.31 4.94
N SER A 106 0.07 15.64 4.84
CA SER A 106 0.06 16.34 3.55
C SER A 106 1.29 16.03 2.68
N GLN A 107 2.40 15.67 3.29
CA GLN A 107 3.67 15.37 2.61
C GLN A 107 3.91 13.87 2.41
N LEU A 108 3.03 13.02 2.96
CA LEU A 108 3.17 11.57 2.86
C LEU A 108 3.24 11.14 1.40
N LYS A 109 4.15 10.22 1.11
CA LYS A 109 4.34 9.69 -0.23
C LYS A 109 3.25 8.67 -0.53
N THR A 110 2.45 8.96 -1.55
CA THR A 110 1.28 8.14 -1.89
C THR A 110 1.61 7.16 -3.03
N PRO A 111 1.10 5.92 -2.98
CA PRO A 111 1.12 5.04 -4.14
C PRO A 111 0.13 5.50 -5.21
N SER A 112 0.38 5.11 -6.48
CA SER A 112 -0.49 5.46 -7.59
C SER A 112 -1.93 4.99 -7.34
N GLY A 113 -2.89 5.89 -7.49
CA GLY A 113 -4.33 5.63 -7.27
C GLY A 113 -4.83 5.87 -5.85
N TRP A 114 -3.97 6.33 -4.92
CA TRP A 114 -4.33 6.57 -3.52
C TRP A 114 -4.34 8.05 -3.11
N GLU A 115 -4.16 8.97 -4.06
CA GLU A 115 -4.13 10.41 -3.77
C GLU A 115 -5.44 10.92 -3.15
N GLY A 116 -6.59 10.38 -3.58
CA GLY A 116 -7.88 10.72 -2.98
C GLY A 116 -7.94 10.36 -1.49
N HIS A 117 -7.41 9.20 -1.10
CA HIS A 117 -7.32 8.82 0.32
C HIS A 117 -6.43 9.77 1.10
N LYS A 118 -5.27 10.13 0.52
CA LYS A 118 -4.36 11.08 1.16
C LYS A 118 -5.05 12.42 1.42
N GLU A 119 -5.76 12.92 0.42
CA GLU A 119 -6.51 14.18 0.53
C GLU A 119 -7.57 14.10 1.62
N ALA A 120 -8.39 13.03 1.64
CA ALA A 120 -9.42 12.84 2.66
C ALA A 120 -8.84 12.73 4.08
N ALA A 121 -7.76 11.96 4.25
CA ALA A 121 -7.09 11.81 5.54
C ALA A 121 -6.41 13.11 6.00
N ALA A 122 -5.78 13.85 5.08
CA ALA A 122 -5.17 15.14 5.38
C ALA A 122 -6.22 16.19 5.77
N ASP A 123 -7.39 16.20 5.11
CA ASP A 123 -8.53 17.06 5.46
C ASP A 123 -9.03 16.76 6.88
N LEU A 124 -9.19 15.48 7.24
CA LEU A 124 -9.61 15.05 8.56
C LEU A 124 -8.60 15.46 9.64
N ILE A 125 -7.31 15.19 9.43
CA ILE A 125 -6.25 15.59 10.37
C ILE A 125 -6.20 17.12 10.53
N SER A 126 -6.38 17.86 9.43
CA SER A 126 -6.42 19.33 9.46
C SER A 126 -7.63 19.83 10.25
N ALA A 127 -8.79 19.19 10.11
CA ALA A 127 -9.98 19.53 10.90
C ALA A 127 -9.77 19.24 12.39
N ARG A 128 -9.14 18.11 12.74
CA ARG A 128 -8.74 17.79 14.13
C ARG A 128 -7.74 18.79 14.70
N TYR A 129 -6.76 19.23 13.90
CA TYR A 129 -5.84 20.30 14.30
C TYR A 129 -6.57 21.63 14.56
N MET A 130 -7.49 22.04 13.69
CA MET A 130 -8.27 23.26 13.90
C MET A 130 -9.12 23.18 15.16
N PHE A 131 -9.76 22.03 15.39
CA PHE A 131 -10.53 21.77 16.61
C PHE A 131 -9.65 21.90 17.87
N PHE A 132 -8.47 21.26 17.87
CA PHE A 132 -7.49 21.40 18.93
C PHE A 132 -7.04 22.85 19.13
N TYR A 133 -6.71 23.56 18.05
CA TYR A 133 -6.23 24.94 18.09
C TYR A 133 -7.26 25.87 18.74
N HIS A 134 -8.54 25.73 18.36
CA HIS A 134 -9.63 26.50 18.96
C HIS A 134 -9.77 26.22 20.46
N TYR A 135 -9.72 24.95 20.85
CA TYR A 135 -9.78 24.56 22.27
C TYR A 135 -8.59 25.12 23.06
N PHE A 136 -7.36 24.89 22.58
CA PHE A 136 -6.12 25.25 23.28
C PHE A 136 -5.96 26.76 23.48
N HIS A 137 -6.30 27.56 22.48
CA HIS A 137 -6.18 29.02 22.55
C HIS A 137 -7.35 29.70 23.26
N GLY A 138 -8.23 28.93 23.92
CA GLY A 138 -9.32 29.47 24.72
C GLY A 138 -10.35 30.24 23.88
N LEU A 139 -10.44 29.93 22.58
CA LEU A 139 -11.58 30.32 21.76
C LEU A 139 -12.74 29.44 22.21
N GLY A 140 -13.35 29.82 23.33
CA GLY A 140 -14.32 29.00 24.05
C GLY A 140 -15.35 28.42 23.09
N MET A 141 -15.41 27.09 23.02
CA MET A 141 -16.45 26.42 22.25
C MET A 141 -17.70 26.33 23.11
N GLU A 142 -18.76 26.98 22.66
CA GLU A 142 -20.09 26.74 23.23
C GLU A 142 -20.54 25.31 22.94
N GLU A 143 -21.48 24.77 23.73
CA GLU A 143 -22.00 23.39 23.57
C GLU A 143 -22.47 23.10 22.13
N LYS A 144 -23.06 24.09 21.48
CA LYS A 144 -23.48 23.99 20.07
C LYS A 144 -22.28 23.91 19.11
N GLU A 145 -21.24 24.70 19.34
CA GLU A 145 -20.04 24.70 18.49
C GLU A 145 -19.25 23.40 18.65
N LEU A 146 -19.24 22.82 19.86
CA LEU A 146 -18.71 21.49 20.10
C LEU A 146 -19.50 20.43 19.32
N ALA A 147 -20.83 20.44 19.40
CA ALA A 147 -21.67 19.51 18.66
C ALA A 147 -21.47 19.62 17.14
N ASP A 148 -21.39 20.84 16.61
CA ASP A 148 -21.15 21.11 15.19
C ASP A 148 -19.73 20.63 14.76
N ALA A 149 -18.72 20.85 15.60
CA ALA A 149 -17.35 20.40 15.35
C ALA A 149 -17.24 18.87 15.38
N SER A 150 -17.82 18.21 16.39
CA SER A 150 -17.84 16.74 16.50
C SER A 150 -18.57 16.10 15.32
N ALA A 151 -19.76 16.63 14.94
CA ALA A 151 -20.49 16.14 13.78
C ALA A 151 -19.69 16.33 12.47
N ARG A 152 -18.94 17.43 12.35
CA ARG A 152 -18.06 17.64 11.20
C ARG A 152 -16.90 16.64 11.16
N LEU A 153 -16.30 16.31 12.31
CA LEU A 153 -15.25 15.28 12.39
C LEU A 153 -15.81 13.91 11.97
N GLU A 154 -16.99 13.54 12.45
CA GLU A 154 -17.67 12.28 12.08
C GLU A 154 -17.96 12.21 10.57
N ILE A 155 -18.41 13.30 9.94
CA ILE A 155 -18.62 13.35 8.49
C ILE A 155 -17.29 13.13 7.73
N LEU A 156 -16.20 13.73 8.21
CA LEU A 156 -14.89 13.60 7.59
C LEU A 156 -14.29 12.20 7.79
N GLU A 157 -14.51 11.57 8.93
CA GLU A 157 -14.14 10.17 9.20
C GLU A 157 -14.87 9.21 8.27
N ASN A 158 -16.19 9.39 8.10
CA ASN A 158 -16.95 8.58 7.16
C ASN A 158 -16.46 8.78 5.71
N LYS A 159 -16.17 10.02 5.31
CA LYS A 159 -15.61 10.32 3.99
C LYS A 159 -14.24 9.65 3.80
N GLU A 160 -13.35 9.74 4.79
CA GLU A 160 -12.03 9.10 4.74
C GLU A 160 -12.16 7.58 4.57
N LYS A 161 -13.05 6.96 5.37
CA LYS A 161 -13.33 5.52 5.28
C LYS A 161 -13.88 5.11 3.92
N GLU A 162 -14.86 5.83 3.38
CA GLU A 162 -15.42 5.55 2.05
C GLU A 162 -14.34 5.59 0.97
N VAL A 163 -13.45 6.59 1.02
CA VAL A 163 -12.37 6.74 0.06
C VAL A 163 -11.28 5.68 0.26
N LEU A 164 -11.02 5.26 1.50
CA LEU A 164 -10.12 4.14 1.82
C LEU A 164 -10.62 2.85 1.17
N LEU A 165 -11.89 2.51 1.36
CA LEU A 165 -12.51 1.32 0.79
C LEU A 165 -12.50 1.37 -0.75
N SER A 166 -12.88 2.51 -1.33
CA SER A 166 -12.81 2.72 -2.78
C SER A 166 -11.38 2.58 -3.34
N SER A 167 -10.37 3.01 -2.58
CA SER A 167 -8.95 2.88 -2.96
C SER A 167 -8.48 1.42 -2.95
N PHE A 168 -8.95 0.62 -1.98
CA PHE A 168 -8.71 -0.82 -1.96
C PHE A 168 -9.33 -1.52 -3.17
N GLU A 169 -10.60 -1.22 -3.47
CA GLU A 169 -11.33 -1.79 -4.62
C GLU A 169 -10.63 -1.44 -5.94
N SER A 170 -10.31 -0.18 -6.14
CA SER A 170 -9.61 0.32 -7.34
C SER A 170 -8.21 -0.28 -7.49
N SER A 171 -7.57 -0.65 -6.38
CA SER A 171 -6.25 -1.27 -6.38
C SER A 171 -6.28 -2.78 -6.53
N GLY A 172 -7.47 -3.41 -6.48
CA GLY A 172 -7.63 -4.86 -6.50
C GLY A 172 -7.07 -5.55 -5.25
N ILE A 173 -6.98 -4.83 -4.13
CA ILE A 173 -6.46 -5.37 -2.88
C ILE A 173 -7.64 -5.91 -2.06
N PRO A 174 -7.68 -7.22 -1.75
CA PRO A 174 -8.77 -7.79 -0.98
C PRO A 174 -8.71 -7.30 0.46
N TYR A 175 -9.86 -6.86 0.97
CA TYR A 175 -10.04 -6.42 2.35
C TYR A 175 -11.27 -7.10 2.98
N ARG A 176 -11.31 -7.08 4.32
CA ARG A 176 -12.44 -7.50 5.14
C ARG A 176 -12.68 -6.46 6.21
N GLU A 177 -13.93 -6.06 6.35
CA GLU A 177 -14.39 -5.22 7.45
C GLU A 177 -15.00 -6.12 8.54
N THR A 178 -14.63 -5.89 9.79
CA THR A 178 -15.24 -6.58 10.94
C THR A 178 -16.49 -5.84 11.43
N GLU A 179 -17.30 -6.49 12.28
CA GLU A 179 -18.48 -5.87 12.91
C GLU A 179 -18.12 -4.65 13.79
N GLU A 180 -16.86 -4.55 14.23
CA GLU A 180 -16.32 -3.43 15.00
C GLU A 180 -15.75 -2.30 14.11
N GLY A 181 -15.93 -2.38 12.78
CA GLY A 181 -15.42 -1.39 11.83
C GLY A 181 -13.92 -1.48 11.54
N LYS A 182 -13.23 -2.54 12.03
CA LYS A 182 -11.81 -2.75 11.74
C LYS A 182 -11.63 -3.27 10.32
N ILE A 183 -10.82 -2.57 9.54
CA ILE A 183 -10.46 -2.97 8.18
C ILE A 183 -9.18 -3.80 8.24
N THR A 184 -9.24 -5.02 7.72
CA THR A 184 -8.08 -5.92 7.57
C THR A 184 -7.86 -6.21 6.10
N PHE A 185 -6.62 -6.16 5.64
CA PHE A 185 -6.26 -6.44 4.25
C PHE A 185 -5.08 -7.38 4.18
N SER A 186 -5.03 -8.20 3.12
CA SER A 186 -3.96 -9.17 2.91
C SER A 186 -3.13 -8.77 1.69
N ILE A 187 -1.84 -8.57 1.91
CA ILE A 187 -0.86 -8.35 0.85
C ILE A 187 0.00 -9.60 0.66
N LYS A 188 0.26 -9.95 -0.61
CA LYS A 188 1.23 -11.01 -0.95
C LYS A 188 2.63 -10.43 -0.79
N THR A 189 3.47 -11.08 0.02
CA THR A 189 4.89 -10.74 0.22
C THR A 189 5.75 -11.93 -0.21
N TYR A 190 7.03 -11.71 -0.55
CA TYR A 190 8.01 -12.77 -0.79
C TYR A 190 8.97 -12.93 0.38
#